data_AF-A0A2Z6G856-F1
#
_entry.id   AF-A0A2Z6G856-F1
#
_cell.length_a   1.000
_cell.length_b   1.000
_cell.length_c   1.000
_cell.angle_alpha   90.00
_cell.angle_beta   90.00
_cell.angle_gamma   90.00
#
_symmetry.space_group_name_H-M   'P 1'
#
loop_
_entity.id
_entity.type
_entity.pdbx_description
1 polymer ?
#
loop_
_entity_poly.entity_id
_entity_poly.type
_entity_poly.pdbx_seq_one_letter_code
_entity_poly.pdbx_strand_id
1 'polypeptide(L)'
;MRLICLSLGLLLSLSALADIYKSVDGSGHVTYSSTPSKGAKRLDLAPPVARQTQSSRAVSPSSFPRVDGQTQRERDDMRRRILEQERATELSLLSEARAKTNNQADVVLHQKNIEALNSELARLK
;
A
#
# COMPACT_ATOMS: atom_id res chain seq x y z
N MET A 1 26.52 -3.02 -35.57
CA MET A 1 25.22 -3.70 -35.75
C MET A 1 24.38 -3.78 -34.47
N ARG A 2 24.94 -4.11 -33.29
CA ARG A 2 24.17 -4.16 -32.02
C ARG A 2 23.76 -2.80 -31.42
N LEU A 3 24.53 -1.72 -31.66
CA LEU A 3 24.20 -0.38 -31.14
C LEU A 3 23.06 0.33 -31.90
N ILE A 4 22.80 -0.01 -33.16
CA ILE A 4 21.73 0.61 -33.97
C ILE A 4 20.35 0.09 -33.55
N CYS A 5 20.28 -1.17 -33.08
CA CYS A 5 19.05 -1.75 -32.57
C CYS A 5 18.60 -1.14 -31.22
N LEU A 6 19.54 -0.72 -30.38
CA LEU A 6 19.25 -0.08 -29.09
C LEU A 6 18.74 1.37 -29.24
N SER A 7 19.19 2.10 -30.27
CA SER A 7 18.70 3.45 -30.55
C SER A 7 17.28 3.48 -31.11
N LEU A 8 16.83 2.44 -31.84
CA LEU A 8 15.50 2.43 -32.46
C LEU A 8 14.37 2.10 -31.46
N GLY A 9 14.67 1.37 -30.37
CA GLY A 9 13.69 1.05 -29.33
C GLY A 9 13.31 2.23 -28.43
N LEU A 10 14.18 3.23 -28.27
CA LEU A 10 13.94 4.37 -27.38
C LEU A 10 12.99 5.42 -28.00
N LEU A 11 12.93 5.51 -29.34
CA LEU A 11 12.07 6.46 -30.05
C LEU A 11 10.57 6.07 -30.09
N LEU A 12 10.21 4.85 -29.66
CA LEU A 12 8.82 4.38 -29.60
C LEU A 12 8.16 4.54 -28.22
N SER A 13 8.68 5.43 -27.39
CA SER A 13 8.00 5.86 -26.15
C SER A 13 6.79 6.72 -26.50
N LEU A 14 5.74 6.14 -27.09
CA LEU A 14 4.46 6.81 -27.30
C LEU A 14 3.94 7.22 -25.93
N SER A 15 3.90 8.53 -25.67
CA SER A 15 3.19 9.06 -24.52
C SER A 15 1.72 8.63 -24.63
N ALA A 16 1.24 7.88 -23.64
CA ALA A 16 -0.15 7.49 -23.55
C ALA A 16 -0.99 8.73 -23.23
N LEU A 17 -1.54 9.36 -24.27
CA LEU A 17 -2.52 10.43 -24.14
C LEU A 17 -3.85 9.79 -23.71
N ALA A 18 -4.14 9.80 -22.40
CA ALA A 18 -5.40 9.32 -21.86
C ALA A 18 -6.34 10.51 -21.60
N ASP A 19 -7.24 10.78 -22.54
CA ASP A 19 -8.32 11.75 -22.35
C ASP A 19 -9.36 11.17 -21.36
N ILE A 20 -9.72 11.94 -20.32
CA ILE A 20 -10.74 11.55 -19.35
C ILE A 20 -12.01 12.37 -19.58
N TYR A 21 -13.15 11.70 -19.64
CA TYR A 21 -14.46 12.32 -19.86
C TYR A 21 -15.31 12.20 -18.60
N LYS A 22 -16.08 13.25 -18.30
CA LYS A 22 -17.07 13.27 -17.22
C LYS A 22 -18.47 13.40 -17.82
N SER A 23 -19.36 12.48 -17.47
CA SER A 23 -20.81 12.62 -17.71
C SER A 23 -21.56 12.79 -16.40
N VAL A 24 -22.70 13.48 -16.48
CA VAL A 24 -23.67 13.59 -15.39
C VAL A 24 -25.02 13.16 -15.95
N ASP A 25 -25.66 12.18 -15.33
CA ASP A 25 -26.98 11.72 -15.77
C ASP A 25 -28.12 12.58 -15.21
N GLY A 26 -29.36 12.28 -15.61
CA GLY A 26 -30.55 13.02 -15.15
C GLY A 26 -30.84 12.91 -13.65
N SER A 27 -30.23 11.94 -12.97
CA SER A 27 -30.32 11.76 -11.51
C SER A 27 -29.15 12.37 -10.74
N GLY A 28 -28.19 12.99 -11.45
CA GLY A 28 -27.02 13.63 -10.86
C GLY A 28 -25.83 12.70 -10.59
N HIS A 29 -25.87 11.44 -11.03
CA HIS A 29 -24.73 10.55 -10.89
C HIS A 29 -23.61 10.95 -11.85
N VAL A 30 -22.39 10.96 -11.32
CA VAL A 30 -21.18 11.32 -12.06
C VAL A 30 -20.44 10.06 -12.46
N THR A 31 -20.17 9.92 -13.76
CA THR A 31 -19.37 8.81 -14.29
C THR A 31 -18.14 9.35 -15.02
N TYR A 32 -16.99 8.74 -14.74
CA TYR A 32 -15.73 9.03 -15.42
C TYR A 32 -15.38 7.87 -16.37
N SER A 33 -15.01 8.20 -17.61
CA SER A 33 -14.66 7.22 -18.64
C SER A 33 -13.43 7.66 -19.42
N SER A 34 -12.64 6.69 -19.89
CA SER A 34 -11.57 6.89 -20.87
C SER A 34 -12.07 6.97 -22.32
N THR A 35 -13.36 6.70 -22.55
CA THR A 35 -14.00 6.75 -23.86
C THR A 35 -15.05 7.86 -23.92
N PRO A 36 -15.17 8.58 -25.06
CA PRO A 36 -16.17 9.62 -25.22
C PRO A 36 -17.58 9.02 -25.26
N SER A 37 -18.50 9.63 -24.52
CA SER A 37 -19.92 9.25 -24.49
C SER A 37 -20.82 10.47 -24.74
N LYS A 38 -22.06 10.22 -25.18
CA LYS A 38 -23.01 11.26 -25.59
C LYS A 38 -23.29 12.22 -24.42
N GLY A 39 -22.90 13.49 -24.58
CA GLY A 39 -23.08 14.53 -23.56
C GLY A 39 -21.99 14.60 -22.49
N ALA A 40 -20.96 13.75 -22.56
CA ALA A 40 -19.81 13.86 -21.67
C ALA A 40 -18.90 15.03 -22.05
N LYS A 41 -18.36 15.72 -21.05
CA LYS A 41 -17.38 16.79 -21.24
C LYS A 41 -15.98 16.24 -20.99
N ARG A 42 -15.05 16.52 -21.90
CA ARG A 42 -13.63 16.20 -21.71
C ARG A 42 -13.07 17.03 -20.55
N LEU A 43 -12.37 16.37 -19.63
CA LEU A 43 -11.67 17.03 -18.53
C LEU A 43 -10.29 17.46 -19.00
N ASP A 44 -10.00 18.74 -18.86
CA ASP A 44 -8.65 19.27 -19.00
C ASP A 44 -7.96 19.18 -17.63
N LEU A 45 -7.10 18.18 -17.47
CA LEU A 45 -6.37 17.94 -16.23
C LEU A 45 -5.01 18.63 -16.33
N ALA A 46 -4.85 19.74 -15.62
CA ALA A 46 -3.53 20.29 -15.36
C ALA A 46 -2.67 19.25 -14.61
N PRO A 47 -1.34 19.22 -14.81
CA PRO A 47 -0.46 18.33 -14.05
C PRO A 47 -0.71 18.52 -12.55
N PRO A 48 -0.77 17.42 -11.76
CA PRO A 48 -1.16 17.51 -10.37
C PRO A 48 -0.19 18.42 -9.62
N VAL A 49 -0.64 19.62 -9.29
CA VAL A 49 0.07 20.48 -8.36
C VAL A 49 -0.04 19.80 -7.00
N ALA A 50 1.08 19.52 -6.35
CA ALA A 50 1.11 18.92 -5.02
C ALA A 50 0.45 19.89 -4.01
N ARG A 51 -0.88 19.85 -3.93
CA ARG A 51 -1.63 20.61 -2.95
C ARG A 51 -1.47 19.87 -1.65
N GLN A 52 -0.65 20.40 -0.76
CA GLN A 52 -0.64 20.02 0.65
C GLN A 52 -2.01 20.40 1.24
N THR A 53 -3.01 19.55 1.03
CA THR A 53 -4.23 19.60 1.80
C THR A 53 -3.85 19.13 3.20
N GLN A 54 -3.82 20.09 4.14
CA GLN A 54 -3.85 19.73 5.55
C GLN A 54 -5.09 18.87 5.75
N SER A 55 -4.88 17.58 6.01
CA SER A 55 -5.94 16.63 6.31
C SER A 55 -6.66 17.11 7.57
N SER A 56 -7.79 17.79 7.40
CA SER A 56 -8.73 17.97 8.50
C SER A 56 -9.30 16.60 8.81
N ARG A 57 -8.98 16.09 10.00
CA ARG A 57 -9.41 14.77 10.47
C ARG A 57 -10.95 14.74 10.43
N ALA A 58 -11.53 13.98 9.51
CA ALA A 58 -12.97 13.85 9.39
C ALA A 58 -13.55 13.40 10.73
N VAL A 59 -14.41 14.23 11.33
CA VAL A 59 -15.08 13.92 12.58
C VAL A 59 -16.15 12.89 12.27
N SER A 60 -16.00 11.67 12.77
CA SER A 60 -17.01 10.63 12.62
C SER A 60 -18.33 11.10 13.28
N PRO A 61 -19.50 10.84 12.65
CA PRO A 61 -20.79 11.23 13.20
C PRO A 61 -21.00 10.63 14.61
N SER A 62 -21.66 11.38 15.49
CA SER A 62 -21.84 11.02 16.90
C SER A 62 -22.59 9.69 17.11
N SER A 63 -23.40 9.27 16.13
CA SER A 63 -24.14 8.02 16.11
C SER A 63 -23.32 6.80 15.68
N PHE A 64 -22.04 6.98 15.30
CA PHE A 64 -21.21 5.86 14.89
C PHE A 64 -20.76 5.01 16.10
N PRO A 65 -20.93 3.67 16.07
CA PRO A 65 -20.51 2.81 17.16
C PRO A 65 -19.02 2.97 17.50
N ARG A 66 -18.70 3.09 18.79
CA ARG A 66 -17.32 3.17 19.29
C ARG A 66 -16.99 1.92 20.08
N VAL A 67 -15.79 1.41 19.89
CA VAL A 67 -15.22 0.36 20.73
C VAL A 67 -14.77 1.01 22.04
N ASP A 68 -15.08 0.38 23.18
CA ASP A 68 -14.68 0.87 24.49
C ASP A 68 -13.17 0.75 24.72
N GLY A 69 -12.64 1.51 25.67
CA GLY A 69 -11.21 1.59 25.94
C GLY A 69 -10.60 0.29 26.50
N GLN A 70 -11.39 -0.52 27.21
CA GLN A 70 -10.91 -1.79 27.74
C GLN A 70 -10.72 -2.78 26.60
N THR A 71 -11.71 -2.93 25.71
CA THR A 71 -11.61 -3.78 24.52
C THR A 71 -10.48 -3.34 23.57
N GLN A 72 -10.18 -2.05 23.47
CA GLN A 72 -9.00 -1.58 22.73
C GLN A 72 -7.69 -2.08 23.35
N ARG A 73 -7.53 -1.93 24.66
CA ARG A 73 -6.32 -2.36 25.39
C ARG A 73 -6.12 -3.86 25.33
N GLU A 74 -7.19 -4.64 25.54
CA GLU A 74 -7.14 -6.10 25.43
C GLU A 74 -6.67 -6.54 24.03
N ARG A 75 -7.10 -5.86 22.97
CA ARG A 75 -6.63 -6.13 21.61
C ARG A 75 -5.18 -5.73 21.40
N ASP A 76 -4.74 -4.61 21.95
CA ASP A 76 -3.35 -4.15 21.86
C ASP A 76 -2.41 -5.11 22.61
N ASP A 77 -2.81 -5.58 23.79
CA ASP A 77 -2.07 -6.58 24.57
C ASP A 77 -2.01 -7.94 23.83
N MET A 78 -3.14 -8.38 23.26
CA MET A 78 -3.17 -9.58 22.43
C MET A 78 -2.26 -9.44 21.21
N ARG A 79 -2.26 -8.29 20.54
CA ARG A 79 -1.37 -8.01 19.41
C ARG A 79 0.10 -8.10 19.83
N ARG A 80 0.47 -7.52 20.97
CA ARG A 80 1.84 -7.61 21.52
C ARG A 80 2.24 -9.07 21.74
N ARG A 81 1.38 -9.86 22.41
CA ARG A 81 1.62 -11.28 22.67
C ARG A 81 1.80 -12.11 21.40
N ILE A 82 0.98 -11.87 20.38
CA ILE A 82 1.08 -12.56 19.08
C ILE A 82 2.44 -12.28 18.44
N LEU A 83 2.84 -11.01 18.37
CA LEU A 83 4.12 -10.62 17.76
C LEU A 83 5.32 -11.17 18.54
N GLU A 84 5.26 -11.22 19.86
CA GLU A 84 6.29 -11.85 20.70
C GLU A 84 6.41 -13.35 20.44
N GLN A 85 5.27 -14.06 20.30
CA GLN A 85 5.24 -15.49 20.01
C GLN A 85 5.76 -15.80 18.60
N GLU A 86 5.36 -15.01 17.60
CA GLU A 86 5.88 -15.10 16.24
C GLU A 86 7.40 -14.87 16.23
N ARG A 87 7.88 -13.86 16.95
CA ARG A 87 9.31 -13.56 17.06
C ARG A 87 10.08 -14.70 17.72
N ALA A 88 9.55 -15.29 18.78
CA ALA A 88 10.17 -16.45 19.43
C ALA A 88 10.27 -17.65 18.47
N THR A 89 9.23 -17.86 17.66
CA THR A 89 9.20 -18.92 16.64
C THR A 89 10.26 -18.67 15.56
N GLU A 90 10.35 -17.45 15.04
CA GLU A 90 11.34 -17.08 14.03
C GLU A 90 12.79 -17.20 14.55
N LEU A 91 13.04 -16.90 15.84
CA LEU A 91 14.35 -17.13 16.47
C LEU A 91 14.71 -18.62 16.52
N SER A 92 13.74 -19.49 16.82
CA SER A 92 13.95 -20.94 16.77
C SER A 92 14.28 -21.39 15.36
N LEU A 93 13.49 -20.99 14.37
CA LEU A 93 13.69 -21.34 12.96
C LEU A 93 15.03 -20.82 12.43
N LEU A 94 15.44 -19.61 12.81
CA LEU A 94 16.77 -19.08 12.48
C LEU A 94 17.89 -19.95 13.04
N SER A 95 17.75 -20.44 14.27
CA SER A 95 18.74 -21.33 14.89
C SER A 95 18.84 -22.67 14.16
N GLU A 96 17.70 -23.25 13.76
CA GLU A 96 17.63 -24.50 13.01
C GLU A 96 18.19 -24.34 11.59
N ALA A 97 17.89 -23.23 10.93
CA ALA A 97 18.44 -22.89 9.61
C ALA A 97 19.96 -22.73 9.66
N ARG A 98 20.50 -22.09 10.71
CA ARG A 98 21.96 -21.96 10.91
C ARG A 98 22.66 -23.29 11.18
N ALA A 99 21.98 -24.26 11.79
CA ALA A 99 22.52 -25.59 12.02
C ALA A 99 22.64 -26.44 10.73
N LYS A 100 21.92 -26.07 9.66
CA LYS A 100 21.92 -26.78 8.37
C LYS A 100 22.90 -26.12 7.40
N THR A 101 23.86 -26.90 6.90
CA THR A 101 24.98 -26.41 6.06
C THR A 101 24.57 -25.74 4.74
N ASN A 102 23.35 -25.98 4.23
CA ASN A 102 22.89 -25.49 2.91
C ASN A 102 21.68 -24.55 2.94
N ASN A 103 21.33 -23.97 4.10
CA ASN A 103 20.10 -23.17 4.26
C ASN A 103 20.35 -21.65 4.37
N GLN A 104 21.34 -21.12 3.66
CA GLN A 104 21.69 -19.69 3.73
C GLN A 104 20.52 -18.77 3.36
N ALA A 105 19.66 -19.18 2.43
CA ALA A 105 18.45 -18.44 2.06
C ALA A 105 17.47 -18.33 3.24
N ASP A 106 17.25 -19.44 3.96
CA ASP A 106 16.37 -19.49 5.14
C ASP A 106 16.93 -18.62 6.27
N VAL A 107 18.26 -18.66 6.48
CA VAL A 107 18.92 -17.79 7.48
C VAL A 107 18.64 -16.31 7.19
N VAL A 108 18.76 -15.89 5.93
CA VAL A 108 18.47 -14.50 5.54
C VAL A 108 16.99 -14.16 5.67
N LEU A 109 16.09 -15.09 5.34
CA LEU A 109 14.65 -14.92 5.47
C LEU A 109 14.23 -14.72 6.93
N HIS A 110 14.59 -15.65 7.82
CA HIS A 110 14.22 -15.59 9.23
C HIS A 110 14.81 -14.35 9.92
N GLN A 111 16.04 -13.95 9.54
CA GLN A 111 16.65 -12.72 10.03
C GLN A 111 15.81 -11.47 9.68
N LYS A 112 15.36 -11.36 8.42
CA LYS A 112 14.50 -10.25 7.98
C LYS A 112 13.14 -10.26 8.68
N ASN A 113 12.54 -11.44 8.86
CA ASN A 113 11.27 -11.57 9.58
C ASN A 113 11.40 -11.08 11.03
N ILE A 114 12.48 -11.46 11.72
CA ILE A 114 12.77 -10.99 13.10
C ILE A 114 12.92 -9.46 13.14
N GLU A 115 13.62 -8.87 12.18
CA GLU A 115 13.80 -7.42 12.09
C GLU A 115 12.47 -6.68 11.88
N ALA A 116 11.59 -7.22 11.03
CA ALA A 116 10.25 -6.69 10.83
C ALA A 116 9.41 -6.78 12.10
N LEU A 117 9.42 -7.94 12.79
CA LEU A 117 8.69 -8.15 14.04
C LEU A 117 9.20 -7.22 15.15
N ASN A 118 10.51 -7.04 15.27
CA ASN A 118 11.10 -6.08 16.22
C ASN A 118 10.64 -4.64 15.94
N SER A 119 10.58 -4.26 14.66
CA SER A 119 10.12 -2.94 14.25
C SER A 119 8.65 -2.71 14.57
N GLU A 120 7.81 -3.73 14.37
CA GLU A 120 6.39 -3.68 14.73
C GLU A 120 6.18 -3.62 16.25
N LEU A 121 6.90 -4.44 17.02
CA LEU A 121 6.87 -4.40 18.48
C LEU A 121 7.28 -3.02 19.03
N ALA A 122 8.31 -2.40 18.44
CA ALA A 122 8.75 -1.05 18.82
C ALA A 122 7.73 0.05 18.50
N ARG A 123 6.80 -0.20 17.58
CA ARG A 123 5.73 0.75 17.19
C ARG A 123 4.46 0.61 18.03
N LEU A 124 4.32 -0.47 18.80
CA LEU A 124 3.19 -0.64 19.70
C LEU A 124 3.28 0.39 20.83
N LYS A 125 2.16 1.09 21.08
CA LYS A 125 2.03 2.07 22.15
C LYS A 125 1.57 1.43 23.46
#